data_AF-U9SXC9-F1
#
_entry.id   AF-U9SXC9-F1
#
_cell.length_a   1.000
_cell.length_b   1.000
_cell.length_c   1.000
_cell.angle_alpha   90.00
_cell.angle_beta   90.00
_cell.angle_gamma   90.00
#
_symmetry.space_group_name_H-M   'P 1'
#
loop_
_entity.id
_entity.type
_entity.pdbx_description
1 polymer ?
#
loop_
_entity_poly.entity_id
_entity_poly.type
_entity_poly.pdbx_seq_one_letter_code
_entity_poly.pdbx_strand_id
1 'polypeptide(L)'
;MDKSITSPTSNSTNNAVNNNNGSGGSTTTLPVSFPQPAPRSPSSSTVPTEYSSTNTLTAGAYDFLYELVQKRITTFTYLKQAHEGRIHWFNTVCLSKEDLGMVYENVRMKKRTGNFFILGASLAPILDITNPQDYVKALNVMLQEFEYHTNEHAKQKMKMFFRKSKIVKDEDSSFQETGEYTYLFVPNVPFDLDYFQTFYTLCDILVDVYNKLLVGTANVLTASFTESVIKVDGKFKKIIALVAKEIDSLSRNTIKEELKSIDPMISGGSSKSSIISNGTTINGVEIWDGGWNAINGGS
;
A
#
# COMPACT_ATOMS: atom_id res chain seq x y z
N MET A 1 -37.08 63.73 5.12
CA MET A 1 -35.78 63.72 5.83
C MET A 1 -34.95 62.63 5.16
N ASP A 2 -34.54 62.76 3.89
CA ASP A 2 -33.61 63.74 3.30
C ASP A 2 -32.32 63.90 4.10
N LYS A 3 -31.25 63.21 3.68
CA LYS A 3 -30.15 63.86 2.93
C LYS A 3 -29.11 62.86 2.40
N SER A 4 -28.67 63.22 1.22
CA SER A 4 -27.77 62.58 0.26
C SER A 4 -26.33 63.11 0.35
N ILE A 5 -25.41 62.51 -0.44
CA ILE A 5 -24.18 63.10 -1.04
C ILE A 5 -22.93 63.12 -0.10
N THR A 6 -21.69 62.72 -0.45
CA THR A 6 -20.86 62.90 -1.67
C THR A 6 -19.63 61.96 -1.68
N SER A 7 -19.16 61.59 -2.88
CA SER A 7 -17.78 61.14 -3.20
C SER A 7 -16.83 62.34 -3.45
N PRO A 8 -15.52 62.12 -3.61
CA PRO A 8 -14.86 62.36 -4.92
C PRO A 8 -13.80 61.27 -5.27
N THR A 9 -13.69 60.68 -6.49
CA THR A 9 -12.99 61.12 -7.75
C THR A 9 -11.65 61.83 -7.51
N SER A 10 -10.51 61.58 -8.17
CA SER A 10 -10.08 60.90 -9.41
C SER A 10 -8.53 60.74 -9.34
N ASN A 11 -7.78 59.96 -10.13
CA ASN A 11 -7.44 60.19 -11.54
C ASN A 11 -6.58 59.02 -12.08
N SER A 12 -6.87 58.63 -13.31
CA SER A 12 -6.00 57.84 -14.19
C SER A 12 -4.80 58.63 -14.68
N THR A 13 -3.70 57.93 -14.95
CA THR A 13 -2.83 58.25 -16.09
C THR A 13 -2.37 56.95 -16.75
N ASN A 14 -2.84 56.78 -17.98
CA ASN A 14 -2.30 55.86 -18.98
C ASN A 14 -0.89 56.30 -19.38
N ASN A 15 -0.01 55.35 -19.71
CA ASN A 15 0.78 55.48 -20.93
C ASN A 15 1.15 54.10 -21.47
N ALA A 16 0.89 53.95 -22.76
CA ALA A 16 1.18 52.77 -23.56
C ALA A 16 2.34 53.08 -24.54
N VAL A 17 2.80 52.02 -25.22
CA VAL A 17 3.70 51.97 -26.39
C VAL A 17 5.20 52.00 -26.01
N ASN A 18 6.10 51.09 -26.42
CA ASN A 18 6.21 50.36 -27.67
C ASN A 18 7.01 49.04 -27.55
N ASN A 19 6.79 48.12 -28.50
CA ASN A 19 7.54 46.89 -28.81
C ASN A 19 9.04 47.08 -29.11
N ASN A 20 9.87 46.10 -28.74
CA ASN A 20 10.61 45.26 -29.73
C ASN A 20 11.45 44.13 -29.09
N ASN A 21 11.13 42.90 -29.51
CA ASN A 21 11.95 41.77 -29.96
C ASN A 21 13.38 41.54 -29.40
N GLY A 22 13.66 40.30 -28.95
CA GLY A 22 15.03 39.78 -28.86
C GLY A 22 15.29 38.64 -27.85
N SER A 23 15.08 37.39 -28.29
CA SER A 23 15.94 36.21 -28.06
C SER A 23 16.58 35.92 -26.68
N GLY A 24 16.23 34.73 -26.14
CA GLY A 24 17.19 33.80 -25.51
C GLY A 24 17.22 33.74 -23.98
N GLY A 25 17.14 32.52 -23.43
CA GLY A 25 17.68 32.21 -22.10
C GLY A 25 16.72 31.58 -21.08
N SER A 26 16.56 30.26 -21.18
CA SER A 26 16.67 29.29 -20.07
C SER A 26 16.06 29.65 -18.69
N THR A 27 14.83 29.20 -18.43
CA THR A 27 14.30 29.13 -17.06
C THR A 27 14.81 27.88 -16.36
N THR A 28 15.50 28.12 -15.25
CA THR A 28 16.06 27.17 -14.28
C THR A 28 14.98 26.34 -13.57
N THR A 29 14.88 25.06 -13.91
CA THR A 29 14.27 24.03 -13.07
C THR A 29 15.35 23.36 -12.23
N LEU A 30 15.19 23.38 -10.90
CA LEU A 30 16.05 22.65 -9.96
C LEU A 30 15.83 21.13 -10.10
N PRO A 31 16.89 20.30 -10.22
CA PRO A 31 16.74 18.86 -10.15
C PRO A 31 16.65 18.39 -8.69
N VAL A 32 15.58 17.67 -8.36
CA VAL A 32 15.47 16.87 -7.13
C VAL A 32 16.34 15.64 -7.32
N SER A 33 17.55 15.66 -6.76
CA SER A 33 18.42 14.48 -6.69
C SER A 33 17.86 13.48 -5.68
N PHE A 34 17.44 12.30 -6.16
CA PHE A 34 17.26 11.12 -5.33
C PHE A 34 18.50 10.22 -5.38
N PRO A 35 18.77 9.42 -4.32
CA PRO A 35 19.97 8.59 -4.24
C PRO A 35 19.92 7.45 -5.27
N GLN A 36 20.91 7.43 -6.15
CA GLN A 36 21.20 6.32 -7.05
C GLN A 36 21.94 5.21 -6.27
N PRO A 37 21.64 3.91 -6.48
CA PRO A 37 22.53 2.85 -6.03
C PRO A 37 23.81 2.89 -6.87
N ALA A 38 24.95 3.15 -6.22
CA ALA A 38 26.26 3.28 -6.85
C ALA A 38 26.76 1.95 -7.44
N PRO A 39 27.52 1.96 -8.55
CA PRO A 39 28.25 0.79 -9.04
C PRO A 39 29.55 0.56 -8.24
N ARG A 40 29.89 -0.73 -8.07
CA ARG A 40 30.93 -1.29 -7.19
C ARG A 40 32.36 -1.10 -7.73
N SER A 41 33.35 -1.02 -6.83
CA SER A 41 34.72 -1.53 -7.03
C SER A 41 35.35 -1.92 -5.68
N PRO A 42 36.24 -2.94 -5.62
CA PRO A 42 36.66 -3.58 -4.38
C PRO A 42 37.95 -2.98 -3.80
N SER A 43 38.07 -2.96 -2.48
CA SER A 43 39.38 -2.88 -1.81
C SER A 43 39.35 -3.71 -0.52
N SER A 44 40.34 -4.58 -0.40
CA SER A 44 40.60 -5.49 0.70
C SER A 44 41.42 -4.81 1.79
N SER A 45 41.14 -5.10 3.06
CA SER A 45 42.08 -4.93 4.18
C SER A 45 41.64 -5.79 5.37
N THR A 46 42.40 -6.85 5.60
CA THR A 46 42.39 -7.77 6.75
C THR A 46 43.04 -7.10 7.96
N VAL A 47 42.52 -7.27 9.19
CA VAL A 47 43.26 -7.50 10.47
C VAL A 47 42.25 -7.97 11.55
N PRO A 48 42.62 -8.90 12.47
CA PRO A 48 41.69 -9.65 13.34
C PRO A 48 41.55 -9.02 14.74
N THR A 49 40.66 -9.53 15.61
CA THR A 49 40.94 -9.97 17.00
C THR A 49 39.64 -10.24 17.81
N GLU A 50 39.70 -11.34 18.57
CA GLU A 50 38.93 -11.72 19.77
C GLU A 50 37.47 -12.22 19.69
N TYR A 51 37.39 -13.54 19.88
CA TYR A 51 36.19 -14.32 20.18
C TYR A 51 35.82 -14.14 21.65
N SER A 52 34.76 -13.36 21.91
CA SER A 52 33.96 -13.52 23.13
C SER A 52 32.67 -14.25 22.77
N SER A 53 32.62 -15.52 23.15
CA SER A 53 31.50 -16.42 22.95
C SER A 53 30.33 -16.07 23.88
N THR A 54 29.51 -15.08 23.53
CA THR A 54 28.11 -14.96 23.97
C THR A 54 27.30 -14.15 22.94
N ASN A 55 26.11 -14.64 22.58
CA ASN A 55 25.03 -13.90 21.88
C ASN A 55 24.95 -13.87 20.32
N THR A 56 25.55 -14.82 19.59
CA THR A 56 25.46 -14.85 18.11
C THR A 56 24.06 -15.19 17.55
N LEU A 57 23.23 -15.95 18.27
CA LEU A 57 21.88 -16.31 17.82
C LEU A 57 20.89 -15.13 17.86
N THR A 58 21.02 -14.25 18.85
CA THR A 58 20.10 -13.11 19.06
C THR A 58 20.35 -12.00 18.05
N ALA A 59 21.60 -11.77 17.65
CA ALA A 59 21.96 -10.80 16.63
C ALA A 59 21.34 -11.15 15.26
N GLY A 60 21.50 -12.39 14.80
CA GLY A 60 20.93 -12.83 13.52
C GLY A 60 19.41 -12.82 13.46
N ALA A 61 18.74 -13.09 14.59
CA ALA A 61 17.28 -13.00 14.65
C ALA A 61 16.80 -11.54 14.55
N TYR A 62 17.53 -10.59 15.14
CA TYR A 62 17.16 -9.17 15.09
C TYR A 62 17.36 -8.62 13.68
N ASP A 63 18.47 -8.97 13.04
CA ASP A 63 18.75 -8.60 11.64
C ASP A 63 17.65 -9.12 10.70
N PHE A 64 17.21 -10.37 10.88
CA PHE A 64 16.09 -10.93 10.15
C PHE A 64 14.79 -10.13 10.35
N LEU A 65 14.46 -9.81 11.60
CA LEU A 65 13.26 -9.04 11.92
C LEU A 65 13.33 -7.63 11.32
N TYR A 66 14.48 -6.98 11.43
CA TYR A 66 14.73 -5.66 10.85
C TYR A 66 14.55 -5.69 9.33
N GLU A 67 15.17 -6.66 8.64
CA GLU A 67 15.03 -6.82 7.20
C GLU A 67 13.57 -7.06 6.78
N LEU A 68 12.84 -7.91 7.51
CA LEU A 68 11.43 -8.17 7.28
C LEU A 68 10.61 -6.88 7.39
N VAL A 69 10.82 -6.11 8.46
CA VAL A 69 10.12 -4.84 8.71
C VAL A 69 10.39 -3.84 7.60
N GLN A 70 11.67 -3.65 7.22
CA GLN A 70 12.05 -2.71 6.16
C GLN A 70 11.44 -3.09 4.80
N LYS A 71 11.47 -4.39 4.44
CA LYS A 71 10.84 -4.88 3.20
C LYS A 71 9.34 -4.58 3.17
N ARG A 72 8.64 -4.75 4.30
CA ARG A 72 7.20 -4.50 4.39
C ARG A 72 6.84 -3.02 4.34
N ILE A 73 7.57 -2.17 5.07
CA ILE A 73 7.42 -0.71 5.00
C ILE A 73 7.62 -0.21 3.57
N THR A 74 8.67 -0.69 2.90
CA THR A 74 8.93 -0.38 1.49
C THR A 74 7.76 -0.80 0.60
N THR A 75 7.21 -1.99 0.82
CA THR A 75 6.07 -2.52 0.07
C THR A 75 4.82 -1.65 0.24
N PHE A 76 4.45 -1.27 1.46
CA PHE A 76 3.26 -0.45 1.71
C PHE A 76 3.41 0.95 1.12
N THR A 77 4.58 1.55 1.31
CA THR A 77 4.91 2.87 0.76
C THR A 77 4.83 2.86 -0.77
N TYR A 78 5.42 1.83 -1.40
CA TYR A 78 5.39 1.66 -2.85
C TYR A 78 3.96 1.48 -3.36
N LEU A 79 3.18 0.61 -2.70
CA LEU A 79 1.80 0.33 -3.11
C LEU A 79 0.90 1.56 -3.00
N LYS A 80 1.05 2.35 -1.92
CA LYS A 80 0.36 3.63 -1.75
C LYS A 80 0.71 4.60 -2.87
N GLN A 81 2.00 4.82 -3.14
CA GLN A 81 2.47 5.72 -4.20
C GLN A 81 1.99 5.32 -5.59
N ALA A 82 1.95 4.00 -5.87
CA ALA A 82 1.40 3.48 -7.11
C ALA A 82 -0.11 3.78 -7.22
N HIS A 83 -0.88 3.63 -6.14
CA HIS A 83 -2.31 4.00 -6.12
C HIS A 83 -2.57 5.51 -6.18
N GLU A 84 -1.59 6.33 -5.87
CA GLU A 84 -1.69 7.80 -6.01
C GLU A 84 -1.33 8.27 -7.42
N GLY A 85 -0.90 7.35 -8.31
CA GLY A 85 -0.42 7.67 -9.65
C GLY A 85 0.90 8.44 -9.65
N ARG A 86 1.69 8.37 -8.56
CA ARG A 86 2.94 9.13 -8.40
C ARG A 86 4.15 8.41 -8.97
N ILE A 87 4.08 7.09 -9.13
CA ILE A 87 5.21 6.25 -9.53
C ILE A 87 4.78 5.21 -10.56
N HIS A 88 5.78 4.67 -11.28
CA HIS A 88 5.58 3.58 -12.21
C HIS A 88 5.54 2.24 -11.48
N TRP A 89 4.54 1.42 -11.81
CA TRP A 89 4.46 0.02 -11.42
C TRP A 89 5.59 -0.77 -12.10
N PHE A 90 6.46 -1.38 -11.28
CA PHE A 90 7.70 -2.05 -11.66
C PHE A 90 8.53 -1.30 -12.72
N ASN A 91 8.62 0.04 -12.61
CA ASN A 91 9.31 0.90 -13.58
C ASN A 91 8.84 0.72 -15.04
N THR A 92 7.65 0.19 -15.24
CA THR A 92 7.13 -0.19 -16.57
C THR A 92 6.00 0.70 -17.01
N VAL A 93 4.98 0.89 -16.16
CA VAL A 93 3.78 1.66 -16.51
C VAL A 93 3.31 2.48 -15.32
N CYS A 94 2.92 3.73 -15.56
CA CYS A 94 2.27 4.57 -14.56
C CYS A 94 0.76 4.44 -14.76
N LEU A 95 0.02 4.07 -13.71
CA LEU A 95 -1.43 4.06 -13.75
C LEU A 95 -1.93 5.43 -13.29
N SER A 96 -2.70 6.11 -14.14
CA SER A 96 -3.24 7.43 -13.79
C SER A 96 -4.25 7.32 -12.65
N LYS A 97 -4.43 8.41 -11.91
CA LYS A 97 -5.41 8.45 -10.83
C LYS A 97 -6.83 8.28 -11.36
N GLU A 98 -7.07 8.74 -12.59
CA GLU A 98 -8.33 8.64 -13.31
C GLU A 98 -8.66 7.17 -13.63
N ASP A 99 -7.71 6.42 -14.21
CA ASP A 99 -7.89 4.99 -14.52
C ASP A 99 -8.12 4.17 -13.25
N LEU A 100 -7.36 4.47 -12.21
CA LEU A 100 -7.55 3.87 -10.90
C LEU A 100 -8.92 4.23 -10.32
N GLY A 101 -9.38 5.47 -10.49
CA GLY A 101 -10.70 5.93 -10.04
C GLY A 101 -11.86 5.19 -10.67
N MET A 102 -11.74 4.81 -11.95
CA MET A 102 -12.75 4.01 -12.64
C MET A 102 -12.85 2.58 -12.08
N VAL A 103 -11.73 2.04 -11.59
CA VAL A 103 -11.67 0.68 -11.03
C VAL A 103 -12.02 0.70 -9.54
N TYR A 104 -11.57 1.70 -8.80
CA TYR A 104 -11.74 1.76 -7.35
C TYR A 104 -12.89 2.70 -6.95
N GLU A 105 -13.98 2.66 -7.71
CA GLU A 105 -15.19 3.44 -7.41
C GLU A 105 -15.76 3.08 -6.03
N ASN A 106 -16.09 4.10 -5.23
CA ASN A 106 -16.53 3.97 -3.84
C ASN A 106 -17.73 3.03 -3.65
N VAL A 107 -18.71 3.09 -4.56
CA VAL A 107 -19.90 2.23 -4.51
C VAL A 107 -19.50 0.75 -4.63
N ARG A 108 -18.65 0.43 -5.61
CA ARG A 108 -18.14 -0.92 -5.85
C ARG A 108 -17.25 -1.42 -4.73
N MET A 109 -16.44 -0.53 -4.16
CA MET A 109 -15.46 -0.84 -3.13
C MET A 109 -16.03 -0.81 -1.71
N LYS A 110 -17.29 -0.38 -1.50
CA LYS A 110 -17.91 -0.12 -0.19
C LYS A 110 -17.61 -1.16 0.88
N LYS A 111 -17.80 -2.46 0.58
CA LYS A 111 -17.51 -3.55 1.53
C LYS A 111 -16.02 -3.65 1.87
N ARG A 112 -15.15 -3.52 0.87
CA ARG A 112 -13.70 -3.57 1.08
C ARG A 112 -13.21 -2.35 1.84
N THR A 113 -13.68 -1.16 1.49
CA THR A 113 -13.38 0.09 2.19
C THR A 113 -13.80 -0.01 3.66
N GLY A 114 -15.00 -0.52 3.94
CA GLY A 114 -15.45 -0.78 5.30
C GLY A 114 -14.53 -1.74 6.05
N ASN A 115 -14.08 -2.82 5.42
CA ASN A 115 -13.13 -3.75 6.03
C ASN A 115 -11.76 -3.08 6.31
N PHE A 116 -11.23 -2.28 5.38
CA PHE A 116 -9.98 -1.55 5.60
C PHE A 116 -10.11 -0.52 6.72
N PHE A 117 -11.25 0.15 6.81
CA PHE A 117 -11.53 1.08 7.91
C PHE A 117 -11.59 0.37 9.26
N ILE A 118 -12.32 -0.74 9.36
CA ILE A 118 -12.39 -1.58 10.57
C ILE A 118 -11.00 -2.04 10.99
N LEU A 119 -10.19 -2.51 10.04
CA LEU A 119 -8.81 -2.93 10.31
C LEU A 119 -7.96 -1.77 10.86
N GLY A 120 -7.95 -0.63 10.17
CA GLY A 120 -7.18 0.54 10.58
C GLY A 120 -7.61 1.08 11.95
N ALA A 121 -8.92 1.19 12.19
CA ALA A 121 -9.47 1.66 13.46
C ALA A 121 -9.16 0.70 14.62
N SER A 122 -9.18 -0.62 14.36
CA SER A 122 -8.85 -1.64 15.37
C SER A 122 -7.36 -1.69 15.70
N LEU A 123 -6.48 -1.24 14.80
CA LEU A 123 -5.03 -1.17 15.04
C LEU A 123 -4.63 -0.03 15.97
N ALA A 124 -5.38 1.08 15.99
CA ALA A 124 -5.07 2.24 16.80
C ALA A 124 -4.84 1.93 18.30
N PRO A 125 -5.78 1.28 19.03
CA PRO A 125 -5.56 0.94 20.44
C PRO A 125 -4.47 -0.13 20.65
N ILE A 126 -4.17 -0.95 19.64
CA ILE A 126 -3.10 -1.96 19.72
C ILE A 126 -1.73 -1.28 19.70
N LEU A 127 -1.57 -0.18 18.93
CA LEU A 127 -0.33 0.59 18.87
C LEU A 127 0.05 1.23 20.21
N ASP A 128 -0.92 1.48 21.09
CA ASP A 128 -0.69 2.03 22.43
C ASP A 128 -0.08 1.01 23.41
N ILE A 129 -0.06 -0.29 23.07
CA ILE A 129 0.56 -1.32 23.90
C ILE A 129 2.09 -1.14 23.90
N THR A 130 2.65 -0.95 25.09
CA THR A 130 4.09 -0.69 25.29
C THR A 130 4.91 -1.98 25.34
N ASN A 131 4.38 -3.04 25.95
CA ASN A 131 5.09 -4.31 26.08
C ASN A 131 5.13 -5.04 24.72
N PRO A 132 6.32 -5.37 24.18
CA PRO A 132 6.41 -5.99 22.84
C PRO A 132 5.71 -7.35 22.71
N GLN A 133 5.74 -8.17 23.76
CA GLN A 133 5.10 -9.49 23.74
C GLN A 133 3.58 -9.36 23.74
N ASP A 134 3.04 -8.49 24.60
CA ASP A 134 1.61 -8.23 24.67
C ASP A 134 1.11 -7.57 23.38
N TYR A 135 1.91 -6.68 22.78
CA TYR A 135 1.62 -6.05 21.50
C TYR A 135 1.45 -7.09 20.40
N VAL A 136 2.44 -7.97 20.18
CA VAL A 136 2.36 -9.00 19.13
C VAL A 136 1.24 -10.00 19.40
N LYS A 137 0.96 -10.32 20.66
CA LYS A 137 -0.15 -11.19 21.06
C LYS A 137 -1.50 -10.56 20.73
N ALA A 138 -1.73 -9.31 21.15
CA ALA A 138 -2.96 -8.58 20.89
C ALA A 138 -3.17 -8.37 19.38
N LEU A 139 -2.11 -8.03 18.65
CA LEU A 139 -2.13 -7.89 17.20
C LEU A 139 -2.51 -9.21 16.50
N ASN A 140 -1.98 -10.34 16.95
CA ASN A 140 -2.35 -11.66 16.42
C ASN A 140 -3.85 -11.97 16.60
N VAL A 141 -4.38 -11.71 17.80
CA VAL A 141 -5.79 -11.94 18.14
C VAL A 141 -6.69 -11.01 17.32
N MET A 142 -6.39 -9.72 17.28
CA MET A 142 -7.16 -8.75 16.49
C MET A 142 -7.22 -9.14 15.00
N LEU A 143 -6.09 -9.53 14.41
CA LEU A 143 -6.06 -9.97 13.01
C LEU A 143 -6.82 -11.28 12.80
N GLN A 144 -6.89 -12.17 13.80
CA GLN A 144 -7.71 -13.38 13.73
C GLN A 144 -9.20 -13.04 13.77
N GLU A 145 -9.60 -12.11 14.65
CA GLU A 145 -10.96 -11.58 14.72
C GLU A 145 -11.35 -10.91 13.39
N PHE A 146 -10.44 -10.16 12.79
CA PHE A 146 -10.62 -9.54 11.48
C PHE A 146 -10.79 -10.56 10.34
N GLU A 147 -9.95 -11.61 10.28
CA GLU A 147 -10.12 -12.70 9.31
C GLU A 147 -11.48 -13.39 9.48
N TYR A 148 -11.93 -13.61 10.72
CA TYR A 148 -13.25 -14.18 11.00
C TYR A 148 -14.39 -13.24 10.58
N HIS A 149 -14.27 -11.94 10.88
CA HIS A 149 -15.26 -10.92 10.52
C HIS A 149 -15.44 -10.79 9.00
N THR A 150 -14.33 -10.88 8.25
CA THR A 150 -14.32 -10.71 6.79
C THR A 150 -14.66 -11.98 6.01
N ASN A 151 -14.58 -13.16 6.64
CA ASN A 151 -14.90 -14.43 6.01
C ASN A 151 -16.43 -14.70 5.95
N GLU A 152 -17.01 -14.48 4.77
CA GLU A 152 -18.44 -14.65 4.49
C GLU A 152 -18.95 -16.09 4.69
N HIS A 153 -18.12 -17.09 4.41
CA HIS A 153 -18.49 -18.50 4.52
C HIS A 153 -18.63 -18.99 5.97
N ALA A 154 -17.95 -18.35 6.92
CA ALA A 154 -18.09 -18.66 8.35
C ALA A 154 -19.46 -18.24 8.90
N LYS A 155 -19.94 -17.06 8.48
CA LYS A 155 -21.25 -16.51 8.86
C LYS A 155 -22.43 -17.31 8.27
N GLN A 156 -22.27 -17.84 7.06
CA GLN A 156 -23.33 -18.60 6.37
C GLN A 156 -23.57 -19.99 6.97
N LYS A 157 -22.53 -20.65 7.51
CA LYS A 157 -22.67 -21.94 8.21
C LYS A 157 -23.51 -21.80 9.48
N MET A 158 -23.29 -20.77 10.29
CA MET A 158 -24.09 -20.54 11.51
C MET A 158 -25.57 -20.26 11.17
N LYS A 159 -25.84 -19.45 10.14
CA LYS A 159 -27.20 -19.19 9.62
C LYS A 159 -27.95 -20.42 9.09
N MET A 160 -27.25 -21.51 8.75
CA MET A 160 -27.90 -22.75 8.28
C MET A 160 -28.27 -23.69 9.44
N PHE A 161 -27.62 -23.55 10.61
CA PHE A 161 -27.94 -24.32 11.81
C PHE A 161 -29.06 -23.70 12.67
N PHE A 162 -29.32 -22.39 12.53
CA PHE A 162 -30.44 -21.71 13.21
C PHE A 162 -31.73 -21.63 12.39
N ARG A 163 -31.75 -22.16 11.15
CA ARG A 163 -32.92 -22.08 10.25
C ARG A 163 -33.93 -23.20 10.48
N LYS A 164 -34.26 -23.47 11.75
CA LYS A 164 -35.42 -24.26 12.14
C LYS A 164 -36.15 -23.63 13.33
N SER A 165 -36.63 -22.40 13.15
CA SER A 165 -37.88 -21.96 13.75
C SER A 165 -38.44 -20.74 13.00
N LYS A 166 -39.75 -20.82 12.76
CA LYS A 166 -40.73 -19.87 12.22
C LYS A 166 -40.30 -18.45 11.77
N ILE A 167 -40.78 -18.14 10.57
CA ILE A 167 -41.15 -16.83 10.03
C ILE A 167 -41.89 -15.95 11.05
N VAL A 168 -41.39 -14.73 11.26
CA VAL A 168 -42.18 -13.49 11.31
C VAL A 168 -41.41 -12.43 10.50
N LYS A 169 -42.16 -11.70 9.69
CA LYS A 169 -41.72 -10.67 8.76
C LYS A 169 -41.90 -9.34 9.47
N ASP A 170 -40.81 -8.61 9.72
CA ASP A 170 -40.81 -7.15 9.88
C ASP A 170 -39.43 -6.60 9.49
N GLU A 171 -39.47 -5.48 8.77
CA GLU A 171 -38.33 -4.72 8.28
C GLU A 171 -37.56 -4.09 9.43
N ASP A 172 -36.38 -4.62 9.73
CA ASP A 172 -35.14 -3.85 9.91
C ASP A 172 -33.96 -4.83 9.87
N SER A 173 -33.12 -4.74 8.84
CA SER A 173 -31.93 -5.58 8.73
C SER A 173 -30.75 -4.93 9.46
N SER A 174 -30.93 -4.58 10.73
CA SER A 174 -29.83 -4.29 11.63
C SER A 174 -29.18 -5.62 12.03
N PHE A 175 -28.18 -6.03 11.24
CA PHE A 175 -27.22 -7.06 11.62
C PHE A 175 -26.59 -6.68 12.97
N GLN A 176 -27.03 -7.31 14.05
CA GLN A 176 -26.32 -7.27 15.33
C GLN A 176 -26.29 -8.68 15.90
N GLU A 177 -25.27 -9.42 15.44
CA GLU A 177 -24.79 -10.63 16.11
C GLU A 177 -23.33 -10.36 16.47
N THR A 178 -23.14 -9.36 17.34
CA THR A 178 -21.85 -9.04 17.95
C THR A 178 -21.64 -10.04 19.09
N GLY A 179 -21.12 -11.23 18.78
CA GLY A 179 -20.26 -11.90 19.76
C GLY A 179 -19.08 -10.98 20.02
N GLU A 180 -18.86 -10.58 21.27
CA GLU A 180 -17.86 -9.58 21.66
C GLU A 180 -16.47 -9.94 21.09
N TYR A 181 -16.05 -9.20 20.07
CA TYR A 181 -14.65 -9.18 19.68
C TYR A 181 -13.84 -8.51 20.79
N THR A 182 -12.67 -9.05 21.10
CA THR A 182 -11.81 -8.51 22.15
C THR A 182 -11.13 -7.23 21.70
N TYR A 183 -10.63 -7.22 20.46
CA TYR A 183 -9.83 -6.13 19.92
C TYR A 183 -10.38 -5.56 18.61
N LEU A 184 -11.25 -6.30 17.91
CA LEU A 184 -11.87 -5.81 16.68
C LEU A 184 -12.97 -4.78 16.99
N PHE A 185 -12.77 -3.57 16.50
CA PHE A 185 -13.72 -2.48 16.63
C PHE A 185 -14.53 -2.32 15.34
N VAL A 186 -15.85 -2.53 15.41
CA VAL A 186 -16.77 -2.45 14.26
C VAL A 186 -17.80 -1.33 14.49
N PRO A 187 -17.43 -0.06 14.22
CA PRO A 187 -18.34 1.06 14.38
C PRO A 187 -19.37 1.13 13.25
N ASN A 188 -20.54 1.69 13.55
CA ASN A 188 -21.48 2.12 12.52
C ASN A 188 -21.02 3.47 11.96
N VAL A 189 -20.68 3.51 10.67
CA VAL A 189 -20.22 4.72 9.98
C VAL A 189 -21.41 5.36 9.26
N PRO A 190 -21.85 6.57 9.64
CA PRO A 190 -23.07 7.20 9.08
C PRO A 190 -22.84 7.89 7.73
N PHE A 191 -21.70 7.66 7.09
CA PHE A 191 -21.31 8.26 5.82
C PHE A 191 -20.60 7.23 4.94
N ASP A 192 -20.59 7.47 3.63
CA ASP A 192 -19.85 6.62 2.70
C ASP A 192 -18.34 6.90 2.80
N LEU A 193 -17.57 5.84 2.95
CA LEU A 193 -16.11 5.91 3.04
C LEU A 193 -15.51 6.03 1.64
N ASP A 194 -14.52 6.91 1.50
CA ASP A 194 -13.69 6.99 0.30
C ASP A 194 -12.61 5.90 0.32
N TYR A 195 -12.56 5.11 -0.75
CA TYR A 195 -11.64 3.98 -0.89
C TYR A 195 -10.19 4.41 -0.84
N PHE A 196 -9.81 5.40 -1.65
CA PHE A 196 -8.41 5.83 -1.74
C PHE A 196 -7.94 6.40 -0.41
N GLN A 197 -8.72 7.31 0.18
CA GLN A 197 -8.37 7.90 1.46
C GLN A 197 -8.23 6.83 2.54
N THR A 198 -9.18 5.91 2.63
CA THR A 198 -9.14 4.82 3.62
C THR A 198 -7.94 3.91 3.39
N PHE A 199 -7.63 3.57 2.14
CA PHE A 199 -6.50 2.71 1.80
C PHE A 199 -5.16 3.39 2.09
N TYR A 200 -5.00 4.67 1.75
CA TYR A 200 -3.78 5.42 2.04
C TYR A 200 -3.52 5.52 3.54
N THR A 201 -4.55 5.84 4.32
CA THR A 201 -4.46 5.88 5.77
C THR A 201 -4.15 4.49 6.35
N LEU A 202 -4.74 3.42 5.80
CA LEU A 202 -4.39 2.07 6.22
C LEU A 202 -2.90 1.76 5.95
N CYS A 203 -2.37 2.10 4.78
CA CYS A 203 -0.95 1.91 4.48
C CYS A 203 -0.04 2.65 5.47
N ASP A 204 -0.39 3.88 5.85
CA ASP A 204 0.39 4.66 6.82
C ASP A 204 0.35 4.00 8.21
N ILE A 205 -0.84 3.58 8.68
CA ILE A 205 -0.98 2.86 9.96
C ILE A 205 -0.18 1.55 9.93
N LEU A 206 -0.16 0.82 8.81
CA LEU A 206 0.61 -0.42 8.68
C LEU A 206 2.12 -0.16 8.76
N VAL A 207 2.62 0.98 8.28
CA VAL A 207 4.02 1.37 8.48
C VAL A 207 4.31 1.55 9.97
N ASP A 208 3.44 2.21 10.71
CA ASP A 208 3.59 2.40 12.16
C ASP A 208 3.52 1.07 12.93
N VAL A 209 2.62 0.16 12.55
CA VAL A 209 2.50 -1.19 13.12
C VAL A 209 3.80 -1.96 12.96
N TYR A 210 4.44 -1.89 11.78
CA TYR A 210 5.68 -2.60 11.53
C TYR A 210 6.89 -1.93 12.19
N ASN A 211 6.94 -0.59 12.24
CA ASN A 211 7.94 0.11 13.04
C ASN A 211 7.86 -0.28 14.52
N LYS A 212 6.64 -0.37 15.07
CA LYS A 212 6.40 -0.75 16.46
C LYS A 212 6.89 -2.17 16.79
N LEU A 213 7.00 -3.08 15.81
CA LEU A 213 7.59 -4.42 16.01
C LEU A 213 9.09 -4.37 16.35
N LEU A 214 9.81 -3.29 16.04
CA LEU A 214 11.22 -3.12 16.37
C LEU A 214 11.44 -2.44 17.72
N VAL A 215 10.42 -1.74 18.24
CA VAL A 215 10.54 -0.95 19.45
C VAL A 215 10.60 -1.87 20.68
N GLY A 216 11.71 -1.80 21.42
CA GLY A 216 11.88 -2.55 22.67
C GLY A 216 12.16 -4.05 22.50
N THR A 217 12.40 -4.55 21.28
CA THR A 217 12.57 -6.00 21.02
C THR A 217 14.01 -6.51 21.13
N ALA A 218 15.01 -5.62 21.19
CA ALA A 218 16.43 -5.98 21.24
C ALA A 218 16.78 -7.02 22.33
N ASN A 219 16.06 -7.01 23.46
CA ASN A 219 16.30 -7.92 24.60
C ASN A 219 15.24 -9.01 24.78
N VAL A 220 14.19 -9.03 23.94
CA VAL A 220 13.01 -9.92 24.12
C VAL A 220 12.81 -10.84 22.90
N LEU A 221 13.84 -10.94 22.06
CA LEU A 221 13.77 -11.67 20.80
C LEU A 221 13.95 -13.17 21.01
N THR A 222 12.85 -13.83 21.32
CA THR A 222 12.77 -15.29 21.43
C THR A 222 12.27 -15.91 20.12
N ALA A 223 12.54 -17.20 19.90
CA ALA A 223 12.01 -17.92 18.73
C ALA A 223 10.47 -17.83 18.66
N SER A 224 9.78 -17.96 19.80
CA SER A 224 8.31 -17.86 19.89
C SER A 224 7.77 -16.47 19.53
N PHE A 225 8.51 -15.42 19.86
CA PHE A 225 8.18 -14.06 19.45
C PHE A 225 8.31 -13.92 17.92
N THR A 226 9.45 -14.34 17.37
CA THR A 226 9.71 -14.29 15.92
C THR A 226 8.64 -15.07 15.14
N GLU A 227 8.28 -16.27 15.58
CA GLU A 227 7.17 -17.04 14.98
C GLU A 227 5.84 -16.29 15.02
N SER A 228 5.55 -15.62 16.13
CA SER A 228 4.33 -14.83 16.30
C SER A 228 4.29 -13.62 15.38
N VAL A 229 5.44 -12.98 15.15
CA VAL A 229 5.59 -11.89 14.16
C VAL A 229 5.41 -12.42 12.73
N ILE A 230 6.00 -13.57 12.38
CA ILE A 230 5.84 -14.18 11.06
C ILE A 230 4.37 -14.51 10.78
N LYS A 231 3.61 -14.97 11.80
CA LYS A 231 2.16 -15.20 11.66
C LYS A 231 1.39 -13.92 11.38
N VAL A 232 1.69 -12.83 12.11
CA VAL A 232 1.12 -11.49 11.84
C VAL A 232 1.45 -11.06 10.42
N ASP A 233 2.71 -11.17 10.03
CA ASP A 233 3.19 -10.80 8.70
C ASP A 233 2.45 -11.56 7.59
N GLY A 234 2.25 -12.86 7.77
CA GLY A 234 1.50 -13.69 6.84
C GLY A 234 0.06 -13.21 6.63
N LYS A 235 -0.61 -12.71 7.68
CA LYS A 235 -1.97 -12.16 7.57
C LYS A 235 -1.99 -10.83 6.81
N PHE A 236 -1.06 -9.92 7.10
CA PHE A 236 -0.93 -8.67 6.34
C PHE A 236 -0.52 -8.92 4.88
N LYS A 237 0.40 -9.87 4.62
CA LYS A 237 0.80 -10.28 3.27
C LYS A 237 -0.40 -10.67 2.44
N LYS A 238 -1.38 -11.41 2.98
CA LYS A 238 -2.61 -11.78 2.24
C LYS A 238 -3.43 -10.56 1.81
N ILE A 239 -3.62 -9.61 2.71
CA ILE A 239 -4.42 -8.39 2.45
C ILE A 239 -3.76 -7.56 1.34
N ILE A 240 -2.45 -7.40 1.44
CA ILE A 240 -1.67 -6.56 0.52
C ILE A 240 -1.45 -7.23 -0.82
N ALA A 241 -1.23 -8.55 -0.84
CA ALA A 241 -1.11 -9.33 -2.07
C ALA A 241 -2.39 -9.27 -2.91
N LEU A 242 -3.57 -9.16 -2.29
CA LEU A 242 -4.82 -8.99 -3.01
C LEU A 242 -4.81 -7.68 -3.82
N VAL A 243 -4.44 -6.58 -3.17
CA VAL A 243 -4.40 -5.25 -3.80
C VAL A 243 -3.28 -5.16 -4.84
N ALA A 244 -2.11 -5.71 -4.54
CA ALA A 244 -0.99 -5.72 -5.47
C ALA A 244 -1.31 -6.51 -6.76
N LYS A 245 -2.02 -7.65 -6.65
CA LYS A 245 -2.47 -8.43 -7.82
C LYS A 245 -3.44 -7.66 -8.70
N GLU A 246 -4.28 -6.82 -8.11
CA GLU A 246 -5.22 -5.99 -8.86
C GLU A 246 -4.50 -4.89 -9.64
N ILE A 247 -3.57 -4.16 -9.01
CA ILE A 247 -2.71 -3.22 -9.76
C ILE A 247 -1.99 -3.93 -10.88
N ASP A 248 -1.35 -5.06 -10.60
CA ASP A 248 -0.60 -5.82 -11.58
C ASP A 248 -1.47 -6.25 -12.77
N SER A 249 -2.75 -6.57 -12.53
CA SER A 249 -3.72 -6.82 -13.58
C SER A 249 -4.02 -5.57 -14.42
N LEU A 250 -4.24 -4.42 -13.79
CA LEU A 250 -4.47 -3.14 -14.48
C LEU A 250 -3.26 -2.77 -15.34
N SER A 251 -2.06 -2.80 -14.76
CA SER A 251 -0.79 -2.52 -15.43
C SER A 251 -0.63 -3.35 -16.70
N ARG A 252 -0.90 -4.66 -16.65
CA ARG A 252 -0.86 -5.52 -17.84
C ARG A 252 -1.89 -5.15 -18.89
N ASN A 253 -3.08 -4.71 -18.49
CA ASN A 253 -4.12 -4.32 -19.43
C ASN A 253 -3.76 -3.01 -20.12
N THR A 254 -3.30 -2.01 -19.36
CA THR A 254 -2.80 -0.75 -19.90
C THR A 254 -1.67 -1.00 -20.90
N ILE A 255 -0.67 -1.82 -20.55
CA ILE A 255 0.42 -2.16 -21.48
C ILE A 255 -0.11 -2.81 -22.77
N LYS A 256 -1.10 -3.70 -22.68
CA LYS A 256 -1.69 -4.34 -23.87
C LYS A 256 -2.47 -3.34 -24.74
N GLU A 257 -3.15 -2.39 -24.14
CA GLU A 257 -3.89 -1.34 -24.85
C GLU A 257 -2.94 -0.38 -25.56
N GLU A 258 -1.86 0.04 -24.88
CA GLU A 258 -0.78 0.82 -25.46
C GLU A 258 -0.08 0.07 -26.62
N LEU A 259 0.14 -1.24 -26.50
CA LEU A 259 0.70 -2.02 -27.61
C LEU A 259 -0.25 -2.15 -28.81
N LYS A 260 -1.56 -2.31 -28.55
CA LYS A 260 -2.59 -2.38 -29.61
C LYS A 260 -2.74 -1.06 -30.35
N SER A 261 -2.52 0.08 -29.70
CA SER A 261 -2.59 1.38 -30.35
C SER A 261 -1.42 1.60 -31.32
N ILE A 262 -0.29 0.91 -31.12
CA ILE A 262 0.92 1.00 -31.95
C ILE A 262 0.83 0.11 -33.20
N ASP A 263 0.17 -1.05 -33.13
CA ASP A 263 0.10 -2.05 -34.23
C ASP A 263 -0.41 -1.48 -35.59
N PRO A 264 -1.42 -0.58 -35.64
CA PRO A 264 -1.83 0.09 -36.87
C PRO A 264 -0.76 1.01 -37.48
N MET A 265 0.15 1.56 -36.67
CA MET A 265 1.24 2.43 -37.15
C MET A 265 2.40 1.64 -37.75
N ILE A 266 2.66 0.44 -37.24
CA ILE A 266 3.70 -0.46 -37.79
C ILE A 266 3.24 -1.05 -39.13
N SER A 267 1.94 -1.32 -39.30
CA SER A 267 1.38 -1.85 -40.55
C SER A 267 1.35 -0.82 -41.70
N GLY A 268 1.35 0.48 -41.40
CA GLY A 268 1.48 1.55 -42.39
C GLY A 268 2.89 1.72 -42.99
N GLY A 269 3.91 1.09 -42.38
CA GLY A 269 5.28 1.04 -42.87
C GLY A 269 5.61 -0.35 -43.40
N SER A 270 5.37 -0.58 -44.68
CA SER A 270 5.76 -1.82 -45.37
C SER A 270 7.26 -2.12 -45.23
N SER A 271 7.60 -3.11 -44.40
CA SER A 271 8.68 -4.08 -44.65
C SER A 271 8.53 -5.27 -43.69
N LYS A 272 8.11 -6.41 -44.23
CA LYS A 272 7.99 -7.69 -43.51
C LYS A 272 9.37 -8.17 -43.06
N SER A 273 9.59 -8.32 -41.75
CA SER A 273 10.54 -9.30 -41.22
C SER A 273 9.83 -10.14 -40.15
N SER A 274 9.72 -11.44 -40.41
CA SER A 274 9.12 -12.40 -39.50
C SER A 274 10.11 -12.76 -38.41
N ILE A 275 9.86 -12.37 -37.17
CA ILE A 275 10.55 -12.92 -36.00
C ILE A 275 9.59 -13.89 -35.30
N ILE A 276 9.95 -15.17 -35.31
CA ILE A 276 9.29 -16.22 -34.54
C ILE A 276 9.74 -16.05 -33.08
N SER A 277 8.82 -15.75 -32.15
CA SER A 277 9.12 -15.78 -30.71
C SER A 277 8.43 -16.98 -30.05
N ASN A 278 9.22 -17.98 -29.65
CA ASN A 278 8.81 -18.99 -28.68
C ASN A 278 8.80 -18.33 -27.29
N GLY A 279 7.64 -17.86 -26.84
CA GLY A 279 7.47 -17.29 -25.50
C GLY A 279 6.96 -18.33 -24.51
N THR A 280 7.83 -18.83 -23.65
CA THR A 280 7.42 -19.55 -22.44
C THR A 280 6.68 -18.60 -21.50
N THR A 281 5.42 -18.88 -21.21
CA THR A 281 4.62 -18.15 -20.22
C THR A 281 5.24 -18.26 -18.83
N ILE A 282 5.86 -17.17 -18.37
CA ILE A 282 6.31 -17.00 -16.98
C ILE A 282 5.09 -16.67 -16.12
N ASN A 283 4.76 -17.57 -15.19
CA ASN A 283 3.65 -17.39 -14.25
C ASN A 283 4.06 -16.37 -13.17
N GLY A 284 3.36 -15.24 -13.09
CA GLY A 284 3.63 -14.11 -12.16
C GLY A 284 3.46 -14.39 -10.66
N VAL A 285 3.34 -15.66 -10.25
CA VAL A 285 3.35 -16.08 -8.84
C VAL A 285 4.78 -16.06 -8.28
N GLU A 286 5.80 -16.29 -9.11
CA GLU A 286 7.21 -16.39 -8.67
C GLU A 286 7.86 -15.04 -8.32
N ILE A 287 7.30 -13.91 -8.79
CA ILE A 287 7.86 -12.57 -8.51
C ILE A 287 7.74 -12.21 -7.02
N TRP A 288 6.75 -12.78 -6.31
CA TRP A 288 6.49 -12.45 -4.91
C TRP A 288 7.29 -13.31 -3.91
N ASP A 289 7.70 -14.52 -4.29
CA ASP A 289 8.50 -15.41 -3.44
C ASP A 289 9.98 -15.50 -3.89
N GLY A 290 10.30 -15.27 -5.17
CA GLY A 290 11.67 -15.33 -5.72
C GLY A 290 12.24 -13.99 -6.21
N GLY A 291 11.40 -13.06 -6.68
CA GLY A 291 11.83 -11.76 -7.22
C GLY A 291 12.51 -10.83 -6.20
N TRP A 292 12.28 -11.07 -4.91
CA TRP A 292 12.92 -10.33 -3.82
C TRP A 292 14.27 -10.89 -3.36
N ASN A 293 14.59 -12.16 -3.67
CA ASN A 293 15.91 -12.74 -3.36
C ASN A 293 16.95 -12.46 -4.47
N ALA A 294 16.51 -12.24 -5.71
CA ALA A 294 17.40 -11.92 -6.83
C ALA A 294 18.07 -10.54 -6.73
N ILE A 295 17.61 -9.68 -5.82
CA ILE A 295 18.21 -8.37 -5.55
C ILE A 295 19.38 -8.47 -4.55
N ASN A 296 19.51 -9.57 -3.80
CA ASN A 296 20.51 -9.73 -2.72
C ASN A 296 21.34 -11.03 -2.78
N GLY A 297 21.16 -11.89 -3.79
CA GLY A 297 21.90 -13.16 -3.92
C GLY A 297 23.24 -13.03 -4.64
N GLY A 298 24.24 -12.45 -3.99
CA GLY A 298 25.65 -12.54 -4.42
C GLY A 298 26.39 -13.58 -3.59
N SER A 299 26.52 -14.80 -4.13
CA SER A 299 27.56 -15.76 -3.73
C SER A 299 28.78 -15.58 -4.63
#